data_AF-A0A9P9E972-F1
#
_entry.id   AF-A0A9P9E972-F1
#
_cell.length_a   1.000
_cell.length_b   1.000
_cell.length_c   1.000
_cell.angle_alpha   90.00
_cell.angle_beta   90.00
_cell.angle_gamma   90.00
#
_symmetry.space_group_name_H-M   'P 1'
#
loop_
_entity.id
_entity.type
_entity.pdbx_description
1 polymer ?
#
loop_
_entity_poly.entity_id
_entity_poly.type
_entity_poly.pdbx_seq_one_letter_code
_entity_poly.pdbx_strand_id
1 'polypeptide(L)'
;MSLRLPSPYRLDFLAASIKATLTQQNYTYWRDTFFRNGTLWTTEVRVLNERVIFTADPKNIKTVLVTQFRDFRKGDQFRDA
;
A
#
# COMPACT_ATOMS: atom_id res chain seq x y z
N MET A 1 11.90 2.79 22.77
CA MET A 1 12.87 3.60 21.98
C MET A 1 12.69 3.22 20.52
N SER A 2 11.89 3.99 19.77
CA SER A 2 11.60 3.70 18.35
C SER A 2 12.61 4.46 17.50
N LEU A 3 13.60 3.77 16.94
CA LEU A 3 14.48 4.37 15.93
C LEU A 3 13.64 4.70 14.69
N ARG A 4 13.45 5.99 14.45
CA ARG A 4 12.91 6.54 13.20
C ARG A 4 14.13 6.97 12.41
N LEU A 5 14.64 6.10 11.55
CA LEU A 5 15.81 6.39 10.72
C LEU A 5 15.27 6.89 9.38
N PRO A 6 15.34 8.19 9.05
CA PRO A 6 14.88 8.68 7.75
C PRO A 6 15.76 8.08 6.65
N SER A 7 15.38 6.89 6.19
CA SER A 7 16.05 6.18 5.12
C SER A 7 15.62 6.84 3.80
N PRO A 8 16.56 7.24 2.94
CA PRO A 8 16.25 7.85 1.64
C PRO A 8 15.36 6.95 0.76
N TYR A 9 15.29 5.66 1.07
CA TYR A 9 14.49 4.65 0.35
C TYR A 9 13.23 4.20 1.10
N ARG A 10 12.91 4.84 2.23
CA ARG A 10 11.77 4.49 3.11
C ARG A 10 11.78 3.03 3.55
N LEU A 11 12.96 2.48 3.87
CA LEU A 11 13.09 1.14 4.46
C LEU A 11 12.32 1.00 5.80
N ASP A 12 12.18 2.10 6.54
CA ASP A 12 11.33 2.19 7.72
C ASP A 12 9.88 1.79 7.44
N PHE A 13 9.34 2.16 6.27
CA PHE A 13 8.00 1.75 5.86
C PHE A 13 7.92 0.24 5.66
N LEU A 14 8.94 -0.38 5.04
CA LEU A 14 8.97 -1.82 4.81
C LEU A 14 9.03 -2.58 6.14
N ALA A 15 9.93 -2.18 7.04
CA ALA A 15 10.06 -2.79 8.36
C ALA A 15 8.78 -2.66 9.19
N ALA A 16 8.14 -1.49 9.17
CA ALA A 16 6.88 -1.26 9.86
C ALA A 16 5.72 -2.06 9.24
N SER A 17 5.67 -2.21 7.91
CA SER A 17 4.71 -3.06 7.21
C SER A 17 4.87 -4.55 7.56
N ILE A 18 6.12 -5.06 7.63
CA ILE A 18 6.40 -6.44 8.04
C ILE A 18 5.94 -6.66 9.49
N LYS A 19 6.30 -5.75 10.39
CA LYS A 19 5.86 -5.82 11.80
C LYS A 19 4.34 -5.77 11.94
N ALA A 20 3.68 -4.89 11.20
CA ALA A 20 2.22 -4.80 11.18
C ALA A 20 1.59 -6.11 10.67
N THR A 21 2.22 -6.76 9.69
CA THR A 21 1.75 -8.04 9.14
C THR A 21 1.88 -9.16 10.19
N LEU A 22 3.05 -9.26 10.81
CA LEU A 22 3.32 -10.26 11.87
C LEU A 22 2.42 -10.10 13.09
N THR A 23 1.96 -8.86 13.37
CA THR A 23 1.04 -8.56 14.47
C THR A 23 -0.43 -8.50 14.05
N GLN A 24 -0.75 -8.85 12.79
CA GLN A 24 -2.11 -8.77 12.22
C GLN A 24 -2.76 -7.37 12.31
N GLN A 25 -1.96 -6.31 12.42
CA GLN A 25 -2.41 -4.92 12.49
C GLN A 25 -2.29 -4.19 11.15
N ASN A 26 -2.25 -4.93 10.04
CA ASN A 26 -2.10 -4.36 8.71
C ASN A 26 -3.16 -3.30 8.43
N TYR A 27 -4.44 -3.62 8.57
CA TYR A 27 -5.49 -2.65 8.26
C TYR A 27 -5.31 -1.32 9.01
N THR A 28 -5.10 -1.38 10.33
CA THR A 28 -4.88 -0.20 11.18
C THR A 28 -3.65 0.59 10.75
N TYR A 29 -2.52 -0.10 10.55
CA TYR A 29 -1.28 0.53 10.11
C TYR A 29 -1.45 1.25 8.77
N TRP A 30 -2.09 0.60 7.79
CA TRP A 30 -2.30 1.17 6.47
C TRP A 30 -3.26 2.35 6.51
N ARG A 31 -4.40 2.22 7.21
CA ARG A 31 -5.36 3.31 7.41
C ARG A 31 -4.69 4.52 8.05
N ASP A 32 -3.94 4.32 9.13
CA ASP A 32 -3.35 5.41 9.91
C ASP A 32 -2.09 5.97 9.26
N THR A 33 -1.45 5.23 8.35
CA THR A 33 -0.27 5.71 7.60
C THR A 33 -0.67 6.48 6.35
N PHE A 34 -1.69 6.01 5.62
CA PHE A 34 -2.07 6.57 4.31
C PHE A 34 -3.27 7.50 4.34
N PHE A 35 -4.19 7.29 5.30
CA PHE A 35 -5.48 7.97 5.33
C PHE A 35 -5.75 8.69 6.67
N ARG A 36 -4.70 8.93 7.46
CA ARG A 36 -4.79 9.56 8.79
C ARG A 36 -5.61 10.85 8.83
N ASN A 37 -5.54 11.63 7.76
CA ASN A 37 -6.19 12.94 7.68
C ASN A 37 -7.61 12.88 7.09
N GLY A 38 -8.11 11.70 6.69
CA GLY A 38 -9.50 11.40 6.34
C GLY A 38 -10.11 12.13 5.14
N THR A 39 -9.49 13.22 4.68
CA THR A 39 -10.00 14.08 3.60
C THR A 39 -9.63 13.57 2.21
N LEU A 40 -8.58 12.75 2.11
CA LEU A 40 -8.11 12.17 0.86
C LEU A 40 -8.03 10.65 1.02
N TRP A 41 -8.92 9.93 0.33
CA TRP A 41 -8.92 8.46 0.25
C TRP A 41 -8.03 7.93 -0.88
N THR A 42 -7.24 8.79 -1.50
CA THR A 42 -6.26 8.42 -2.52
C THR A 42 -4.96 9.13 -2.21
N THR A 43 -3.86 8.38 -2.19
CA THR A 43 -2.53 8.91 -1.88
C THR A 43 -1.47 8.29 -2.78
N GLU A 44 -0.43 9.06 -3.05
CA GLU A 44 0.71 8.63 -3.86
C GLU A 44 1.95 8.49 -2.98
N VAL A 45 2.68 7.39 -3.19
CA VAL A 45 3.71 6.90 -2.28
C VAL A 45 4.86 6.32 -3.13
N ARG A 46 6.06 6.88 -3.06
CA ARG A 46 7.28 6.34 -3.72
C ARG A 46 8.06 5.29 -2.90
N VAL A 47 7.83 4.00 -3.10
CA VAL A 47 8.50 2.92 -2.35
C VAL A 47 9.63 2.35 -3.20
N LEU A 48 10.87 2.29 -2.69
CA LEU A 48 12.02 1.76 -3.44
C LEU A 48 12.18 2.37 -4.85
N ASN A 49 11.98 3.68 -4.97
CA ASN A 49 11.95 4.44 -6.23
C ASN A 49 10.77 4.14 -7.18
N GLU A 50 9.89 3.20 -6.83
CA GLU A 50 8.65 2.93 -7.56
C GLU A 50 7.51 3.82 -7.08
N ARG A 51 6.78 4.40 -8.02
CA ARG A 51 5.60 5.23 -7.74
C ARG A 51 4.38 4.32 -7.56
N VAL A 52 3.84 4.28 -6.34
CA VAL A 52 2.66 3.48 -6.01
C VAL A 52 1.52 4.41 -5.61
N ILE A 53 0.32 4.13 -6.13
CA ILE A 53 -0.91 4.83 -5.76
C ILE A 53 -1.75 3.91 -4.89
N PHE A 54 -2.12 4.38 -3.69
CA PHE A 54 -3.04 3.70 -2.80
C PHE A 54 -4.37 4.43 -2.81
N THR A 55 -5.47 3.69 -3.00
CA THR A 55 -6.82 4.26 -2.97
C THR A 55 -7.79 3.38 -2.20
N ALA A 56 -8.58 4.02 -1.35
CA ALA A 56 -9.76 3.46 -0.70
C ALA A 56 -11.05 4.15 -1.22
N ASP A 57 -10.95 4.99 -2.27
CA ASP A 57 -12.09 5.64 -2.89
C ASP A 57 -12.87 4.61 -3.73
N PRO A 58 -14.16 4.37 -3.43
CA PRO A 58 -14.99 3.42 -4.17
C PRO A 58 -15.06 3.71 -5.68
N LYS A 59 -15.00 4.98 -6.10
CA LYS A 59 -15.05 5.37 -7.51
C LYS A 59 -13.78 4.95 -8.24
N ASN A 60 -12.62 5.16 -7.62
CA ASN A 60 -11.32 4.80 -8.21
C ASN A 60 -11.18 3.28 -8.27
N ILE A 61 -11.57 2.56 -7.22
CA ILE A 61 -11.57 1.10 -7.19
C ILE A 61 -12.43 0.54 -8.33
N LYS A 62 -13.67 1.03 -8.48
CA LYS A 62 -14.57 0.61 -9.58
C LYS A 62 -13.97 0.90 -10.95
N THR A 63 -13.36 2.07 -11.12
CA THR A 63 -12.77 2.46 -12.40
C THR A 63 -11.63 1.50 -12.79
N VAL A 64 -10.73 1.19 -11.85
CA VAL A 64 -9.64 0.24 -12.07
C VAL A 64 -10.17 -1.14 -12.42
N LEU A 65 -11.16 -1.64 -11.67
CA LEU A 65 -11.78 -2.95 -11.90
C LEU A 65 -12.50 -3.05 -13.25
N VAL A 66 -13.04 -1.95 -13.78
CA VAL A 66 -13.75 -1.96 -15.07
C VAL A 66 -12.79 -1.76 -16.25
N THR A 67 -11.83 -0.86 -16.12
CA THR A 67 -11.02 -0.40 -17.26
C THR A 67 -9.69 -1.11 -17.38
N GLN A 68 -9.06 -1.46 -16.25
CA GLN A 68 -7.67 -1.90 -16.19
C GLN A 68 -7.51 -3.28 -15.54
N PHE A 69 -8.60 -3.94 -15.14
CA PHE A 69 -8.52 -5.23 -14.46
C PHE A 69 -7.75 -6.30 -15.26
N ARG A 70 -7.81 -6.23 -16.59
CA ARG A 70 -7.06 -7.13 -17.48
C ARG A 70 -5.55 -6.98 -17.34
N ASP A 71 -5.07 -5.81 -16.96
CA ASP A 71 -3.65 -5.50 -16.80
C ASP A 71 -3.11 -5.94 -15.43
N PHE A 72 -4.01 -6.09 -14.44
CA PHE A 72 -3.69 -6.70 -13.15
C PHE A 72 -3.57 -8.21 -13.32
N ARG A 73 -2.36 -8.67 -13.67
CA ARG A 73 -2.04 -10.08 -13.66
C ARG A 73 -2.03 -10.60 -12.22
N LYS A 74 -2.66 -11.75 -11.98
CA LYS A 74 -2.43 -12.51 -10.75
C LYS A 74 -0.92 -12.80 -10.68
N GLY A 75 -0.34 -12.72 -9.47
CA GLY A 75 1.08 -12.98 -9.26
C GLY A 75 1.48 -14.37 -9.79
N ASP A 76 2.78 -14.58 -10.05
CA ASP A 76 3.29 -15.82 -10.64
C ASP A 76 2.87 -17.09 -9.88
N GLN A 77 2.52 -16.95 -8.59
CA GLN A 77 1.94 -17.97 -7.72
C GLN A 77 0.60 -18.55 -8.21
N PHE A 78 -0.05 -17.95 -9.21
CA PHE A 78 -1.35 -18.36 -9.75
C PHE A 78 -1.28 -18.84 -11.21
N ARG A 79 -0.07 -19.13 -11.74
CA ARG A 79 0.11 -19.60 -13.13
C ARG A 79 -0.12 -21.11 -13.30
N ASP A 80 0.05 -21.89 -12.23
CA ASP A 80 0.08 -23.36 -12.29
C ASP A 80 -1.02 -24.00 -11.42
N ALA A 81 -2.29 -23.71 -11.71
CA ALA A 81 -3.44 -24.44 -11.15
C ALA A 81 -4.24 -25.12 -12.26
#